data_AF-A0A924NRZ6-F1
#
_entry.id   AF-A0A924NRZ6-F1
#
_cell.length_a   1.000
_cell.length_b   1.000
_cell.length_c   1.000
_cell.angle_alpha   90.00
_cell.angle_beta   90.00
_cell.angle_gamma   90.00
#
_symmetry.space_group_name_H-M   'P 1'
#
loop_
_entity.id
_entity.type
_entity.pdbx_description
1 polymer ?
#
loop_
_entity_poly.entity_id
_entity_poly.type
_entity_poly.pdbx_seq_one_letter_code
_entity_poly.pdbx_strand_id
1 'polypeptide(L)' 'VRLASVRIGDVELPGVEAVITPASMPYVLLGNSFLTQFQMTRINDQMVLERRY' A
#
# COMPACT_ATOMS: atom_id res chain seq x y z
N VAL A 1 -13.63 5.60 -0.15
CA VAL A 1 -14.06 4.37 -0.85
C VAL A 1 -13.31 3.19 -0.23
N ARG A 2 -13.94 2.03 -0.11
CA ARG A 2 -13.27 0.81 0.37
C ARG A 2 -13.02 -0.12 -0.81
N LEU A 3 -11.75 -0.44 -1.07
CA LEU A 3 -11.34 -1.37 -2.10
C LEU A 3 -11.48 -2.80 -1.55
N ALA A 4 -12.04 -3.71 -2.35
CA ALA A 4 -12.25 -5.09 -1.93
C ALA A 4 -10.91 -5.81 -1.67
N SER A 5 -9.96 -5.67 -2.59
CA SER A 5 -8.56 -6.03 -2.36
C SER A 5 -7.61 -5.14 -3.15
N VAL A 6 -6.39 -5.03 -2.65
CA VAL A 6 -5.27 -4.35 -3.31
C VAL A 6 -4.12 -5.34 -3.36
N ARG A 7 -3.65 -5.65 -4.58
CA ARG A 7 -2.51 -6.52 -4.81
C ARG A 7 -1.32 -5.71 -5.33
N ILE A 8 -0.18 -5.86 -4.67
CA ILE A 8 1.09 -5.25 -5.06
C ILE A 8 2.16 -6.33 -5.05
N GLY A 9 2.67 -6.67 -6.24
CA GLY A 9 3.55 -7.84 -6.41
C GLY A 9 2.86 -9.10 -5.89
N ASP A 10 3.52 -9.79 -4.97
CA ASP A 10 3.06 -11.05 -4.38
C ASP A 10 2.18 -10.86 -3.13
N VAL A 11 1.89 -9.62 -2.73
CA VAL A 11 1.11 -9.33 -1.52
C VAL A 11 -0.28 -8.81 -1.86
N GLU A 12 -1.29 -9.39 -1.21
CA GLU A 12 -2.69 -8.96 -1.32
C GLU A 12 -3.26 -8.55 0.04
N LEU A 13 -3.84 -7.35 0.09
CA LEU A 13 -4.53 -6.80 1.25
C LEU A 13 -6.03 -6.62 0.96
N PRO A 14 -6.92 -7.23 1.77
CA PRO A 14 -8.34 -7.01 1.65
C PRO A 14 -8.80 -5.72 2.35
N GLY A 15 -9.87 -5.11 1.83
CA GLY A 15 -10.65 -4.10 2.53
C GLY A 15 -9.95 -2.75 2.78
N VAL A 16 -9.08 -2.31 1.86
CA VAL A 16 -8.25 -1.10 1.98
C VAL A 16 -9.08 0.17 1.81
N GLU A 17 -8.90 1.14 2.71
CA GLU A 17 -9.48 2.47 2.56
C GLU A 17 -8.70 3.32 1.53
N ALA A 18 -9.43 3.91 0.60
CA ALA A 18 -8.86 4.72 -0.49
C ALA A 18 -9.69 5.99 -0.75
N VAL A 19 -9.00 7.03 -1.22
CA VAL A 19 -9.60 8.28 -1.71
C VAL A 19 -9.39 8.35 -3.21
N ILE A 20 -10.46 8.60 -3.96
CA ILE A 20 -10.42 8.79 -5.41
C ILE A 20 -10.44 10.30 -5.67
N THR A 21 -9.35 10.84 -6.22
CA THR A 21 -9.30 12.24 -6.63
C THR A 21 -9.67 12.35 -8.12
N PRO A 22 -10.39 13.41 -8.54
CA PRO A 22 -10.80 13.58 -9.93
C PRO A 22 -9.67 14.08 -10.85
N ALA A 23 -8.54 14.49 -10.28
CA ALA A 23 -7.37 14.91 -11.05
C ALA A 23 -6.61 13.70 -11.60
N SER A 24 -6.01 13.86 -12.79
CA SER A 24 -5.14 12.84 -13.38
C SER A 24 -3.89 12.66 -12.52
N MET A 25 -3.90 11.65 -11.65
CA MET A 25 -2.72 11.20 -10.92
C MET A 25 -2.14 9.97 -11.66
N PRO A 26 -0.99 10.11 -12.35
CA PRO A 26 -0.39 8.97 -13.07
C PRO A 26 0.17 7.90 -12.12
N TYR A 27 0.23 8.19 -10.81
CA TYR A 27 0.71 7.28 -9.78
C TYR A 27 -0.34 7.11 -8.68
N VAL A 28 -0.41 5.90 -8.13
CA VAL A 28 -1.19 5.60 -6.92
C VAL A 28 -0.32 5.90 -5.71
N LEU A 29 -0.82 6.72 -4.79
CA LEU A 29 -0.15 7.00 -3.53
C LEU A 29 -0.57 5.96 -2.49
N LEU A 30 0.40 5.20 -1.97
CA LEU A 30 0.18 4.29 -0.85
C LEU A 30 0.25 5.07 0.45
N GLY A 31 -0.88 5.17 1.14
CA GLY A 31 -0.95 5.82 2.44
C GLY A 31 -0.30 4.99 3.55
N ASN A 32 -0.02 5.62 4.68
CA ASN A 32 0.52 4.96 5.86
C ASN A 32 -0.39 3.83 6.37
N SER A 33 -1.70 3.90 6.16
CA SER A 33 -2.66 2.84 6.52
C SER A 33 -2.38 1.52 5.81
N PHE A 34 -1.84 1.56 4.58
CA PHE A 34 -1.38 0.38 3.87
C PHE A 34 -0.03 -0.10 4.43
N LEU A 35 0.91 0.82 4.62
CA LEU A 35 2.27 0.52 5.08
C LEU A 35 2.32 -0.06 6.51
N THR A 36 1.36 0.28 7.38
CA THR A 36 1.31 -0.25 8.76
C THR A 36 1.02 -1.75 8.85
N GLN A 37 0.47 -2.35 7.78
CA GLN A 37 0.27 -3.80 7.67
C GLN A 37 1.57 -4.56 7.39
N PHE A 38 2.63 -3.82 7.11
CA PHE A 38 3.94 -4.36 6.81
C PHE A 38 4.94 -3.95 7.87
N GLN A 39 5.87 -4.85 8.19
CA GLN A 39 7.12 -4.51 8.79
C GLN A 39 8.00 -3.87 7.70
N MET A 40 8.32 -2.60 7.91
CA MET A 40 9.16 -1.84 7.00
C MET A 40 10.61 -1.92 7.48
N THR A 41 11.48 -2.48 6.66
CA THR A 41 12.93 -2.46 6.86
C THR A 41 13.55 -1.60 5.77
N ARG A 42 14.12 -0.45 6.14
CA ARG A 42 14.82 0.45 5.22
C ARG A 42 16.32 0.28 5.37
N ILE A 43 17.01 -0.06 4.29
CA ILE A 43 18.47 -0.16 4.22
C ILE A 43 18.93 0.75 3.07
N ASN A 44 19.55 1.88 3.40
CA ASN A 44 19.94 2.92 2.44
C ASN A 44 18.76 3.30 1.52
N ASP A 45 18.91 3.07 0.22
CA ASP A 45 17.91 3.37 -0.82
C ASP A 45 16.91 2.24 -1.08
N GLN A 46 17.02 1.13 -0.32
CA GLN A 46 16.13 -0.01 -0.44
C GLN A 46 15.11 -0.01 0.70
N MET A 47 13.84 -0.23 0.33
CA MET A 47 12.75 -0.46 1.26
C MET A 47 12.22 -1.88 1.06
N VAL A 48 12.23 -2.68 2.12
CA VAL A 48 11.63 -4.01 2.15
C VAL A 48 10.37 -3.95 3.00
N LEU A 49 9.27 -4.45 2.44
CA LEU A 49 7.97 -4.55 3.09
C LEU A 49 7.68 -6.02 3.35
N GLU A 50 7.67 -6.43 4.61
CA GLU A 50 7.35 -7.80 5.02
C GLU A 50 5.98 -7.82 5.68
N ARG A 51 5.05 -8.66 5.21
CA ARG A 51 3.70 -8.71 5.77
C ARG A 51 3.76 -9.14 7.24
N ARG A 52 3.19 -8.34 8.14
CA ARG A 52 2.97 -8.77 9.53
C ARG A 52 1.87 -9.83 9.52
N TYR A 53 2.14 -10.94 10.19
CA TYR A 53 1.27 -12.12 10.29
C TYR A 53 -0.20 -11.78 10.51
#